data_AF-A0A7W0NK39-F1
#
_entry.id   AF-A0A7W0NK39-F1
#
_cell.length_a   1.000
_cell.length_b   1.000
_cell.length_c   1.000
_cell.angle_alpha   90.00
_cell.angle_beta   90.00
_cell.angle_gamma   90.00
#
_symmetry.space_group_name_H-M   'P 1'
#
loop_
_entity.id
_entity.type
_entity.pdbx_description
1 polymer ?
#
loop_
_entity_poly.entity_id
_entity_poly.type
_entity_poly.pdbx_seq_one_letter_code
_entity_poly.pdbx_strand_id
1 'polypeptide(L)'
;MAAGLLALLGATAAQAGAVQGQASRGAAATCVSEFSSLRTLTGHGRKIGPFDTRDAQPKRSGDAKALAKANGKKEEDFRRTIAVNVHVITNRTPNPSLPFDDTGRVTTERIEEQISVLNLAYGGFGSGVDSGFRFKLKKVDYTENAGWYVATVDTPAEAEMKRALRSGKPDDLNLYIKGGIEYPGSAAGWAYMPDIVGEAAAISVLGGVVVDHRTLPGGPIPGFDLGHTATHELGHWLGLFHTFHPGEAPGGPSGCDGEGDFVADTPAHDLFSDPGTVTGPCGEGSDSCSAAGVDPIYNFMNYSYDQCYSEFTAGQAARMQSQFLHWRDKAKYARA
;
A
#
# COMPACT_ATOMS: atom_id res chain seq x y z
N MET A 1 -6.34 50.84 -76.58
CA MET A 1 -4.88 51.02 -76.58
C MET A 1 -4.29 50.13 -75.50
N ALA A 2 -3.26 49.33 -75.85
CA ALA A 2 -2.31 48.53 -75.05
C ALA A 2 -2.80 47.85 -73.74
N ALA A 3 -2.93 46.51 -73.63
CA ALA A 3 -1.94 45.42 -73.71
C ALA A 3 -1.09 45.22 -72.43
N GLY A 4 -1.09 43.98 -71.89
CA GLY A 4 -0.15 43.49 -70.85
C GLY A 4 -0.68 42.32 -70.01
N LEU A 5 -0.58 41.08 -70.51
CA LEU A 5 0.18 39.92 -69.95
C LEU A 5 -0.48 39.15 -68.76
N LEU A 6 -0.93 37.90 -68.98
CA LEU A 6 -0.24 36.60 -68.72
C LEU A 6 -0.12 36.27 -67.21
N ALA A 7 -0.52 35.12 -66.66
CA ALA A 7 -0.44 33.75 -67.18
C ALA A 7 -1.45 32.80 -66.50
N LEU A 8 -1.78 31.72 -67.22
CA LEU A 8 -2.51 30.53 -66.75
C LEU A 8 -1.61 29.55 -65.99
N LEU A 9 -2.17 28.87 -64.98
CA LEU A 9 -1.91 27.50 -64.51
C LEU A 9 -3.16 27.17 -63.66
N GLY A 10 -4.02 26.19 -63.94
CA GLY A 10 -3.76 24.81 -64.32
C GLY A 10 -4.01 23.90 -63.11
N ALA A 11 -5.27 23.48 -62.88
CA ALA A 11 -5.59 22.42 -61.91
C ALA A 11 -6.88 21.69 -62.31
N THR A 12 -6.73 20.55 -62.97
CA THR A 12 -7.76 19.52 -63.11
C THR A 12 -7.70 18.56 -61.92
N ALA A 13 -8.88 18.18 -61.43
CA ALA A 13 -9.15 17.34 -60.27
C ALA A 13 -8.68 15.88 -60.42
N ALA A 14 -8.36 15.22 -59.30
CA ALA A 14 -8.43 13.76 -59.18
C ALA A 14 -8.62 13.29 -57.72
N GLN A 15 -9.81 12.74 -57.49
CA GLN A 15 -10.22 11.60 -56.66
C GLN A 15 -9.46 11.24 -55.36
N ALA A 16 -10.26 11.17 -54.29
CA ALA A 16 -9.93 10.56 -53.02
C ALA A 16 -9.71 9.04 -53.14
N GLY A 17 -8.50 8.59 -52.80
CA GLY A 17 -8.17 7.19 -52.54
C GLY A 17 -8.08 6.95 -51.03
N ALA A 18 -8.90 6.04 -50.52
CA ALA A 18 -8.85 5.57 -49.15
C ALA A 18 -7.60 4.71 -48.91
N VAL A 19 -6.82 5.04 -47.89
CA VAL A 19 -5.76 4.15 -47.37
C VAL A 19 -6.23 3.61 -46.02
N GLN A 20 -6.52 2.32 -46.00
CA GLN A 20 -6.75 1.55 -44.78
C GLN A 20 -5.44 1.45 -44.00
N GLY A 21 -5.35 2.15 -42.87
CA GLY A 21 -4.36 1.90 -41.83
C GLY A 21 -4.93 0.95 -40.79
N GLN A 22 -4.52 -0.32 -40.82
CA GLN A 22 -4.72 -1.25 -39.71
C GLN A 22 -3.92 -0.75 -38.50
N ALA A 23 -4.61 -0.14 -37.53
CA ALA A 23 -4.07 0.08 -36.20
C ALA A 23 -4.58 -1.02 -35.25
N SER A 24 -3.62 -1.70 -34.64
CA SER A 24 -3.76 -2.78 -33.67
C SER A 24 -4.73 -2.45 -32.52
N ARG A 25 -5.95 -2.99 -32.59
CA ARG A 25 -6.86 -3.12 -31.45
C ARG A 25 -6.43 -4.33 -30.62
N GLY A 26 -5.54 -4.12 -29.65
CA GLY A 26 -5.06 -5.22 -28.80
C GLY A 26 -4.65 -4.86 -27.37
N ALA A 27 -4.38 -3.60 -27.03
CA ALA A 27 -3.83 -3.25 -25.72
C ALA A 27 -4.77 -2.45 -24.81
N ALA A 28 -5.84 -1.84 -25.34
CA ALA A 28 -6.72 -0.96 -24.57
C ALA A 28 -7.90 -1.66 -23.88
N ALA A 29 -8.24 -2.90 -24.29
CA ALA A 29 -9.42 -3.60 -23.75
C ALA A 29 -9.15 -4.30 -22.41
N THR A 30 -7.90 -4.67 -22.12
CA THR A 30 -7.49 -5.35 -20.88
C THR A 30 -7.38 -4.41 -19.68
N CYS A 31 -7.12 -3.12 -19.89
CA CYS A 31 -7.08 -2.13 -18.80
C CYS A 31 -8.47 -1.69 -18.29
N VAL A 32 -9.59 -2.12 -18.89
CA VAL A 32 -10.94 -1.69 -18.46
C VAL A 32 -11.67 -2.77 -17.65
N SER A 33 -11.28 -4.05 -17.81
CA SER A 33 -11.87 -5.16 -17.05
C SER A 33 -11.38 -5.21 -15.60
N GLU A 34 -10.12 -4.87 -15.32
CA GLU A 34 -9.58 -4.80 -13.94
C GLU A 34 -10.24 -3.70 -13.10
N PHE A 35 -10.67 -2.59 -13.71
CA PHE A 35 -11.36 -1.50 -13.00
C PHE A 35 -12.84 -1.77 -12.74
N SER A 36 -13.44 -2.75 -13.42
CA SER A 36 -14.86 -3.07 -13.27
C SER A 36 -15.13 -3.79 -11.94
N SER A 37 -14.24 -4.67 -11.49
CA SER A 37 -14.31 -5.29 -10.16
C SER A 37 -14.00 -4.29 -9.05
N LEU A 38 -12.96 -3.45 -9.20
CA LEU A 38 -12.60 -2.40 -8.24
C LEU A 38 -13.69 -1.34 -8.04
N ARG A 39 -14.33 -0.85 -9.10
CA ARG A 39 -15.49 0.06 -8.96
C ARG A 39 -16.68 -0.60 -8.28
N THR A 40 -16.87 -1.91 -8.50
CA THR A 40 -17.94 -2.69 -7.88
C THR A 40 -17.69 -2.88 -6.38
N LEU A 41 -16.42 -3.03 -5.98
CA LEU A 41 -15.97 -3.10 -4.59
C LEU A 41 -16.13 -1.76 -3.85
N THR A 42 -15.85 -0.62 -4.50
CA THR A 42 -16.04 0.73 -3.92
C THR A 42 -17.49 1.24 -3.93
N GLY A 43 -18.42 0.54 -4.59
CA GLY A 43 -19.74 1.06 -4.96
C GLY A 43 -20.88 0.84 -3.94
N HIS A 44 -20.66 0.10 -2.85
CA HIS A 44 -21.71 -0.27 -1.93
C HIS A 44 -21.52 0.40 -0.56
N GLY A 45 -22.25 1.49 -0.33
CA GLY A 45 -22.34 2.18 0.96
C GLY A 45 -23.00 1.30 2.03
N ARG A 46 -22.21 0.39 2.61
CA ARG A 46 -22.61 -0.44 3.75
C ARG A 46 -22.39 0.37 5.02
N LYS A 47 -23.34 0.34 5.96
CA LYS A 47 -23.21 1.05 7.24
C LYS A 47 -21.98 0.54 8.01
N ILE A 48 -21.06 1.44 8.30
CA ILE A 48 -19.80 1.15 8.99
C ILE A 48 -19.97 1.56 10.46
N GLY A 49 -19.86 0.61 11.39
CA GLY A 49 -19.83 0.87 12.84
C GLY A 49 -18.43 1.33 13.29
N PRO A 50 -18.18 1.66 14.56
CA PRO A 50 -16.83 1.98 15.03
C PRO A 50 -15.96 0.72 14.98
N PHE A 51 -15.06 0.65 13.99
CA PHE A 51 -14.01 -0.36 13.92
C PHE A 51 -12.70 0.24 14.45
N ASP A 52 -12.02 -0.46 15.36
CA ASP A 52 -10.64 -0.16 15.73
C ASP A 52 -9.73 -1.10 14.92
N THR A 53 -9.08 -0.57 13.89
CA THR A 53 -8.19 -1.32 12.97
C THR A 53 -6.73 -0.95 13.12
N ARG A 54 -6.34 -0.48 14.31
CA ARG A 54 -4.94 -0.21 14.64
C ARG A 54 -4.05 -1.34 14.19
N ASP A 55 -3.04 -1.07 13.38
CA ASP A 55 -2.03 -2.07 13.08
C ASP A 55 -1.21 -2.42 14.35
N ALA A 56 -0.61 -3.60 14.37
CA ALA A 56 0.14 -4.07 15.53
C ALA A 56 1.60 -3.71 15.32
N GLN A 57 1.99 -2.54 15.78
CA GLN A 57 3.36 -2.09 15.70
C GLN A 57 4.29 -3.07 16.46
N PRO A 58 5.26 -3.70 15.77
CA PRO A 58 6.25 -4.52 16.45
C PRO A 58 7.00 -3.71 17.50
N LYS A 59 7.41 -4.32 18.61
CA LYS A 59 8.28 -3.70 19.64
C LYS A 59 9.59 -3.17 19.06
N ARG A 60 9.97 -3.66 17.87
CA ARG A 60 11.06 -3.14 17.05
C ARG A 60 10.46 -2.42 15.85
N SER A 61 9.83 -1.27 16.11
CA SER A 61 9.21 -0.38 15.10
C SER A 61 10.24 0.47 14.33
N GLY A 62 11.49 0.01 14.28
CA GLY A 62 12.62 0.70 13.66
C GLY A 62 13.18 1.85 14.51
N ASP A 63 14.48 2.10 14.40
CA ASP A 63 15.10 3.30 14.99
C ASP A 63 14.70 4.52 14.15
N ALA A 64 13.74 5.31 14.65
CA ALA A 64 13.21 6.48 13.95
C ALA A 64 14.32 7.44 13.51
N LYS A 65 15.39 7.59 14.29
CA LYS A 65 16.53 8.42 13.96
C LYS A 65 17.38 7.83 12.83
N ALA A 66 17.64 6.53 12.88
CA ALA A 66 18.36 5.83 11.81
C ALA A 66 17.58 5.89 10.49
N LEU A 67 16.26 5.69 10.57
CA LEU A 67 15.34 5.77 9.43
C LEU A 67 15.26 7.20 8.90
N ALA A 68 15.09 8.22 9.73
CA ALA A 68 15.09 9.62 9.28
C ALA A 68 16.41 10.01 8.61
N LYS A 69 17.55 9.54 9.11
CA LYS A 69 18.87 9.75 8.49
C LYS A 69 19.01 9.08 7.12
N ALA A 70 18.28 8.00 6.87
CA ALA A 70 18.26 7.30 5.59
C ALA A 70 17.36 7.97 4.53
N ASN A 71 16.79 9.16 4.81
CA ASN A 71 16.07 9.98 3.83
C ASN A 71 17.06 10.79 2.96
N GLY A 72 17.19 10.39 1.71
CA GLY A 72 17.92 11.07 0.66
C GLY A 72 17.00 11.79 -0.32
N LYS A 73 17.59 12.45 -1.32
CA LYS A 73 16.82 13.10 -2.39
C LYS A 73 16.12 12.06 -3.25
N LYS A 74 14.90 12.39 -3.70
CA LYS A 74 14.15 11.63 -4.72
C LYS A 74 15.07 11.28 -5.90
N GLU A 75 15.08 10.03 -6.31
CA GLU A 75 15.80 9.62 -7.53
C GLU A 75 14.89 9.96 -8.72
N GLU A 76 15.32 10.94 -9.54
CA GLU A 76 14.68 11.25 -10.81
C GLU A 76 14.62 9.95 -11.64
N ASP A 77 13.42 9.57 -12.09
CA ASP A 77 13.14 8.32 -12.81
C ASP A 77 13.21 7.01 -12.00
N PHE A 78 13.09 7.05 -10.67
CA PHE A 78 13.00 5.82 -9.87
C PHE A 78 11.89 4.88 -10.37
N ARG A 79 12.28 3.65 -10.74
CA ARG A 79 11.36 2.54 -11.00
C ARG A 79 11.90 1.25 -10.41
N ARG A 80 11.07 0.52 -9.67
CA ARG A 80 11.38 -0.81 -9.14
C ARG A 80 10.18 -1.72 -9.24
N THR A 81 10.40 -2.91 -9.78
CA THR A 81 9.43 -4.01 -9.70
C THR A 81 9.88 -4.96 -8.59
N ILE A 82 9.15 -4.96 -7.48
CA ILE A 82 9.37 -5.83 -6.33
C ILE A 82 8.71 -7.18 -6.62
N ALA A 83 9.49 -8.25 -6.45
CA ALA A 83 8.95 -9.59 -6.54
C ALA A 83 8.25 -9.95 -5.22
N VAL A 84 7.02 -10.47 -5.30
CA VAL A 84 6.20 -10.80 -4.13
C VAL A 84 6.11 -12.31 -3.97
N ASN A 85 6.62 -12.81 -2.84
CA ASN A 85 6.41 -14.17 -2.38
C ASN A 85 5.27 -14.15 -1.36
N VAL A 86 4.17 -14.84 -1.70
CA VAL A 86 2.97 -14.89 -0.86
C VAL A 86 2.95 -16.22 -0.11
N HIS A 87 2.79 -16.12 1.20
CA HIS A 87 2.69 -17.24 2.13
C HIS A 87 1.30 -17.23 2.76
N VAL A 88 0.45 -18.17 2.37
CA VAL A 88 -0.89 -18.32 2.94
C VAL A 88 -0.84 -19.33 4.06
N ILE A 89 -1.19 -18.92 5.28
CA ILE A 89 -1.26 -19.77 6.44
C ILE A 89 -2.74 -20.08 6.69
N THR A 90 -3.06 -21.37 6.78
CA THR A 90 -4.44 -21.83 6.95
C THR A 90 -4.62 -22.62 8.24
N ASN A 91 -5.84 -22.59 8.77
CA ASN A 91 -6.33 -23.53 9.76
C ASN A 91 -7.23 -24.58 9.08
N ARG A 92 -7.29 -25.80 9.62
CA ARG A 92 -8.04 -26.91 9.01
C ARG A 92 -9.54 -26.83 9.27
N THR A 93 -9.94 -26.29 10.42
CA THR A 93 -11.32 -26.39 10.90
C THR A 93 -12.00 -25.03 10.84
N PRO A 94 -12.96 -24.83 9.91
CA PRO A 94 -13.78 -23.61 9.93
C PRO A 94 -14.63 -23.56 11.19
N ASN A 95 -14.86 -22.37 11.72
CA ASN A 95 -15.85 -22.15 12.76
C ASN A 95 -17.25 -22.09 12.12
N PRO A 96 -18.12 -23.10 12.33
CA PRO A 96 -19.44 -23.15 11.69
C PRO A 96 -20.39 -22.05 12.17
N SER A 97 -20.02 -21.31 13.21
CA SER A 97 -20.82 -20.20 13.75
C SER A 97 -20.57 -18.88 13.00
N LEU A 98 -19.53 -18.80 12.18
CA LEU A 98 -19.22 -17.60 11.41
C LEU A 98 -19.91 -17.63 10.04
N PRO A 99 -20.42 -16.50 9.54
CA PRO A 99 -21.10 -16.42 8.24
C PRO A 99 -20.12 -16.38 7.06
N PHE A 100 -18.83 -16.65 7.29
CA PHE A 100 -17.76 -16.62 6.31
C PHE A 100 -16.72 -17.71 6.62
N ASP A 101 -15.90 -18.05 5.64
CA ASP A 101 -14.77 -18.98 5.82
C ASP A 101 -13.65 -18.29 6.63
N ASP A 102 -13.38 -18.79 7.83
CA ASP A 102 -12.34 -18.35 8.75
C ASP A 102 -11.13 -19.31 8.78
N THR A 103 -10.96 -20.15 7.77
CA THR A 103 -9.81 -21.07 7.65
C THR A 103 -8.55 -20.41 7.09
N GLY A 104 -8.64 -19.18 6.59
CA GLY A 104 -7.54 -18.52 5.89
C GLY A 104 -7.33 -19.01 4.46
N ARG A 105 -8.19 -19.88 3.94
CA ARG A 105 -8.10 -20.35 2.55
C ARG A 105 -8.43 -19.20 1.60
N VAL A 106 -7.38 -18.64 0.99
CA VAL A 106 -7.49 -17.58 0.00
C VAL A 106 -7.19 -18.16 -1.38
N THR A 107 -8.00 -17.84 -2.38
CA THR A 107 -7.75 -18.31 -3.75
C THR A 107 -6.61 -17.52 -4.40
N THR A 108 -6.00 -18.07 -5.45
CA THR A 108 -4.94 -17.35 -6.18
C THR A 108 -5.48 -16.10 -6.85
N GLU A 109 -6.73 -16.11 -7.31
CA GLU A 109 -7.38 -14.95 -7.91
C GLU A 109 -7.49 -13.79 -6.91
N ARG A 110 -7.89 -14.05 -5.66
CA ARG A 110 -7.96 -13.00 -4.63
C ARG A 110 -6.59 -12.46 -4.24
N ILE A 111 -5.55 -13.30 -4.34
CA ILE A 111 -4.15 -12.87 -4.16
C ILE A 111 -3.74 -11.96 -5.33
N GLU A 112 -4.06 -12.32 -6.57
CA GLU A 112 -3.78 -11.50 -7.75
C GLU A 112 -4.53 -10.16 -7.72
N GLU A 113 -5.77 -10.15 -7.25
CA GLU A 113 -6.52 -8.93 -6.96
C GLU A 113 -5.78 -8.05 -5.95
N GLN A 114 -5.28 -8.62 -4.85
CA GLN A 114 -4.48 -7.87 -3.88
C GLN A 114 -3.20 -7.29 -4.50
N ILE A 115 -2.49 -8.03 -5.36
CA ILE A 115 -1.33 -7.50 -6.10
C ILE A 115 -1.74 -6.36 -7.03
N SER A 116 -2.95 -6.43 -7.62
CA SER A 116 -3.50 -5.37 -8.45
C SER A 116 -3.80 -4.11 -7.63
N VAL A 117 -4.39 -4.25 -6.43
CA VAL A 117 -4.61 -3.15 -5.49
C VAL A 117 -3.29 -2.47 -5.10
N LEU A 118 -2.24 -3.25 -4.80
CA LEU A 118 -0.92 -2.68 -4.51
C LEU A 118 -0.37 -1.90 -5.71
N ASN A 119 -0.46 -2.44 -6.93
CA ASN A 119 0.00 -1.72 -8.13
C ASN A 119 -0.81 -0.46 -8.41
N LEU A 120 -2.10 -0.46 -8.08
CA LEU A 120 -2.99 0.69 -8.22
C LEU A 120 -2.60 1.80 -7.23
N ALA A 121 -2.53 1.48 -5.93
CA ALA A 121 -2.21 2.44 -4.88
C ALA A 121 -0.80 3.05 -5.08
N TYR A 122 0.21 2.21 -5.28
CA TYR A 122 1.60 2.66 -5.48
C TYR A 122 1.85 3.26 -6.87
N GLY A 123 0.93 3.06 -7.82
CA GLY A 123 0.94 3.66 -9.14
C GLY A 123 0.37 5.07 -9.21
N GLY A 124 -0.12 5.63 -8.10
CA GLY A 124 -0.71 6.97 -8.05
C GLY A 124 -2.20 6.99 -8.35
N PHE A 125 -2.96 6.04 -7.79
CA PHE A 125 -4.42 6.09 -7.82
C PHE A 125 -4.97 7.28 -7.01
N GLY A 126 -6.22 7.67 -7.28
CA GLY A 126 -6.91 8.73 -6.55
C GLY A 126 -6.25 10.09 -6.74
N SER A 127 -5.93 10.76 -5.63
CA SER A 127 -5.14 12.00 -5.59
C SER A 127 -3.64 11.75 -5.36
N GLY A 128 -3.24 10.50 -5.18
CA GLY A 128 -1.85 10.12 -4.90
C GLY A 128 -0.90 10.27 -6.09
N VAL A 129 0.39 10.25 -5.79
CA VAL A 129 1.45 10.27 -6.81
C VAL A 129 1.94 8.86 -7.17
N ASP A 130 2.48 8.68 -8.37
CA ASP A 130 3.20 7.46 -8.73
C ASP A 130 4.50 7.34 -7.92
N SER A 131 4.55 6.37 -7.01
CA SER A 131 5.71 6.09 -6.16
C SER A 131 6.90 5.50 -6.93
N GLY A 132 6.67 4.99 -8.14
CA GLY A 132 7.65 4.26 -8.95
C GLY A 132 7.82 2.78 -8.57
N PHE A 133 7.15 2.30 -7.52
CA PHE A 133 7.10 0.88 -7.19
C PHE A 133 6.00 0.16 -7.96
N ARG A 134 6.30 -1.05 -8.43
CA ARG A 134 5.35 -2.02 -8.97
C ARG A 134 5.61 -3.38 -8.34
N PHE A 135 4.59 -4.23 -8.30
CA PHE A 135 4.63 -5.51 -7.61
C PHE A 135 4.27 -6.62 -8.58
N LYS A 136 5.09 -7.67 -8.59
CA LYS A 136 4.86 -8.85 -9.42
C LYS A 136 4.82 -10.09 -8.56
N LEU A 137 3.72 -10.83 -8.62
CA LEU A 137 3.60 -12.12 -7.98
C LEU A 137 4.69 -13.06 -8.52
N LYS A 138 5.51 -13.61 -7.62
CA LYS A 138 6.60 -14.52 -7.93
C LYS A 138 6.27 -15.95 -7.52
N LYS A 139 5.64 -16.11 -6.35
CA LYS A 139 5.31 -17.41 -5.76
C LYS A 139 4.10 -17.26 -4.84
N VAL A 140 3.28 -18.30 -4.78
CA VAL A 140 2.29 -18.53 -3.72
C VAL A 140 2.58 -19.89 -3.10
N ASP A 141 2.60 -19.98 -1.78
CA ASP A 141 2.56 -21.24 -1.04
C ASP A 141 1.49 -21.24 0.04
N TYR A 142 1.01 -22.43 0.38
CA TYR A 142 -0.03 -22.66 1.38
C TYR A 142 0.53 -23.58 2.47
N THR A 143 0.43 -23.14 3.72
CA THR A 143 0.89 -23.90 4.89
C THR A 143 -0.24 -24.08 5.89
N GLU A 144 -0.62 -25.32 6.13
CA GLU A 144 -1.58 -25.67 7.20
C GLU A 144 -0.84 -25.74 8.54
N ASN A 145 -1.00 -24.70 9.36
CA ASN A 145 -0.42 -24.65 10.71
C ASN A 145 -1.27 -23.77 11.61
N ALA A 146 -2.07 -24.39 12.49
CA ALA A 146 -2.98 -23.67 13.38
C ALA A 146 -2.27 -22.72 14.36
N GLY A 147 -1.04 -23.01 14.77
CA GLY A 147 -0.25 -22.15 15.65
C GLY A 147 0.22 -20.89 14.93
N TRP A 148 0.71 -21.02 13.70
CA TRP A 148 1.09 -19.88 12.86
C TRP A 148 -0.15 -19.08 12.40
N TYR A 149 -1.27 -19.78 12.20
CA TYR A 149 -2.54 -19.18 11.77
C TYR A 149 -3.06 -18.13 12.74
N VAL A 150 -2.78 -18.27 14.04
CA VAL A 150 -3.19 -17.31 15.08
C VAL A 150 -2.00 -16.57 15.69
N ALA A 151 -0.80 -16.70 15.12
CA ALA A 151 0.38 -16.01 15.61
C ALA A 151 0.16 -14.48 15.61
N THR A 152 0.58 -13.82 16.68
CA THR A 152 0.56 -12.35 16.80
C THR A 152 1.98 -11.80 16.73
N VAL A 153 2.10 -10.48 16.59
CA VAL A 153 3.39 -9.79 16.49
C VAL A 153 4.31 -10.10 17.67
N ASP A 154 5.60 -10.24 17.40
CA ASP A 154 6.68 -10.53 18.35
C ASP A 154 6.52 -11.84 19.14
N THR A 155 5.72 -12.78 18.63
CA THR A 155 5.59 -14.11 19.23
C THR A 155 6.63 -15.11 18.69
N PRO A 156 6.99 -16.15 19.47
CA PRO A 156 7.81 -17.24 18.95
C PRO A 156 7.22 -17.91 17.70
N ALA A 157 5.88 -18.01 17.63
CA ALA A 157 5.16 -18.60 16.51
C ALA A 157 5.33 -17.78 15.22
N GLU A 158 5.26 -16.45 15.29
CA GLU A 158 5.57 -15.58 14.15
C GLU A 158 7.02 -15.79 13.69
N ALA A 159 7.95 -15.79 14.64
CA ALA A 159 9.37 -15.92 14.33
C ALA A 159 9.68 -17.28 13.68
N GLU A 160 9.03 -18.36 14.12
CA GLU A 160 9.12 -19.68 13.51
C GLU A 160 8.54 -19.69 12.09
N MET A 161 7.33 -19.16 11.91
CA MET A 161 6.66 -19.03 10.61
C MET A 161 7.56 -18.29 9.60
N LYS A 162 8.05 -17.11 9.97
CA LYS A 162 8.88 -16.29 9.07
C LYS A 162 10.23 -16.94 8.79
N ARG A 163 10.85 -17.63 9.77
CA ARG A 163 12.07 -18.42 9.54
C ARG A 163 11.87 -19.57 8.57
N ALA A 164 10.73 -20.26 8.64
CA ALA A 164 10.44 -21.40 7.80
C ALA A 164 10.06 -21.00 6.36
N LEU A 165 9.33 -19.90 6.20
CA LEU A 165 8.67 -19.56 4.93
C LEU A 165 9.38 -18.48 4.13
N ARG A 166 10.07 -17.53 4.79
CA ARG A 166 10.73 -16.41 4.11
C ARG A 166 11.59 -16.92 2.96
N SER A 167 11.44 -16.29 1.82
CA SER A 167 12.16 -16.63 0.60
C SER A 167 12.61 -15.39 -0.16
N GLY A 168 13.57 -15.59 -1.05
CA GLY A 168 14.08 -14.53 -1.90
C GLY A 168 15.14 -13.64 -1.25
N LYS A 169 15.37 -12.49 -1.86
CA LYS A 169 16.39 -11.51 -1.48
C LYS A 169 15.81 -10.45 -0.53
N PRO A 170 16.63 -9.57 0.08
CA PRO A 170 16.15 -8.48 0.94
C PRO A 170 15.22 -7.46 0.26
N ASP A 171 15.29 -7.37 -1.07
CA ASP A 171 14.45 -6.54 -1.95
C ASP A 171 13.20 -7.27 -2.48
N ASP A 172 13.05 -8.57 -2.19
CA ASP A 172 11.80 -9.30 -2.43
C ASP A 172 10.83 -9.09 -1.24
N LEU A 173 9.55 -8.86 -1.53
CA LEU A 173 8.50 -8.80 -0.51
C LEU A 173 8.08 -10.22 -0.12
N ASN A 174 8.04 -10.48 1.18
CA ASN A 174 7.37 -11.66 1.74
C ASN A 174 6.07 -11.18 2.38
N LEU A 175 4.93 -11.57 1.79
CA LEU A 175 3.58 -11.23 2.23
C LEU A 175 2.94 -12.47 2.88
N TYR A 176 2.70 -12.41 4.18
CA TYR A 176 2.08 -13.47 4.97
C TYR A 176 0.59 -13.18 5.14
N ILE A 177 -0.26 -14.09 4.67
CA ILE A 177 -1.71 -14.00 4.78
C ILE A 177 -2.15 -15.05 5.79
N LYS A 178 -2.72 -14.62 6.92
CA LYS A 178 -3.18 -15.51 8.01
C LYS A 178 -4.50 -15.02 8.59
N GLY A 179 -5.07 -15.69 9.60
CA GLY A 179 -6.25 -15.20 10.32
C GLY A 179 -5.98 -15.03 11.80
N GLY A 180 -6.97 -15.25 12.65
CA GLY A 180 -6.77 -15.25 14.11
C GLY A 180 -6.34 -13.91 14.71
N ILE A 181 -6.48 -12.82 13.97
CA ILE A 181 -6.46 -11.46 14.52
C ILE A 181 -7.85 -11.23 15.14
N GLU A 182 -7.94 -11.20 16.46
CA GLU A 182 -9.21 -11.03 17.19
C GLU A 182 -9.90 -9.70 16.85
N TYR A 183 -11.20 -9.78 16.61
CA TYR A 183 -12.03 -8.63 16.27
C TYR A 183 -13.23 -8.56 17.23
N PRO A 184 -13.59 -7.39 17.80
CA PRO A 184 -12.91 -6.08 17.70
C PRO A 184 -11.69 -5.95 18.62
N GLY A 185 -10.72 -5.10 18.24
CA GLY A 185 -9.63 -4.67 19.15
C GLY A 185 -8.25 -5.30 18.93
N SER A 186 -8.01 -5.98 17.80
CA SER A 186 -6.64 -6.35 17.39
C SER A 186 -6.36 -6.02 15.94
N ALA A 187 -5.09 -6.05 15.59
CA ALA A 187 -4.57 -5.41 14.40
C ALA A 187 -4.77 -6.15 13.08
N ALA A 188 -5.32 -5.44 12.09
CA ALA A 188 -5.58 -5.96 10.75
C ALA A 188 -4.31 -6.45 10.02
N GLY A 189 -3.14 -5.93 10.39
CA GLY A 189 -1.84 -6.30 9.85
C GLY A 189 -0.70 -5.80 10.72
N TRP A 190 0.51 -6.13 10.29
CA TRP A 190 1.74 -5.49 10.76
C TRP A 190 2.87 -5.67 9.75
N ALA A 191 3.84 -4.76 9.79
CA ALA A 191 5.10 -4.89 9.08
C ALA A 191 6.28 -4.48 9.95
N TYR A 192 7.47 -4.92 9.56
CA TYR A 192 8.71 -4.43 10.14
C TYR A 192 9.35 -3.40 9.22
N MET A 193 9.82 -2.30 9.83
CA MET A 193 10.56 -1.23 9.16
C MET A 193 11.82 -1.74 8.45
N PRO A 194 12.30 -1.03 7.41
CA PRO A 194 13.36 -1.51 6.52
C PRO A 194 14.72 -1.69 7.19
N ASP A 195 14.99 -0.99 8.29
CA ASP A 195 16.23 -1.10 9.08
C ASP A 195 16.46 -2.49 9.67
N ILE A 196 15.41 -3.31 9.79
CA ILE A 196 15.53 -4.72 10.17
C ILE A 196 16.46 -5.53 9.26
N VAL A 197 16.71 -5.08 8.03
CA VAL A 197 17.67 -5.72 7.10
C VAL A 197 19.13 -5.51 7.53
N GLY A 198 19.41 -4.48 8.32
CA GLY A 198 20.72 -4.20 8.91
C GLY A 198 21.00 -5.01 10.18
N GLU A 199 19.99 -5.65 10.76
CA GLU A 199 20.08 -6.40 12.01
C GLU A 199 20.75 -7.78 11.87
N ALA A 200 21.05 -8.39 13.01
CA ALA A 200 21.52 -9.77 13.06
C ALA A 200 20.57 -10.73 12.32
N ALA A 201 21.10 -11.80 11.70
CA ALA A 201 20.33 -12.71 10.87
C ALA A 201 19.04 -13.23 11.55
N ALA A 202 19.14 -13.58 12.84
CA ALA A 202 18.02 -14.05 13.67
C ALA A 202 16.86 -13.05 13.82
N ILE A 203 17.12 -11.76 13.59
CA ILE A 203 16.17 -10.65 13.65
C ILE A 203 15.73 -10.27 12.23
N SER A 204 16.67 -10.14 11.30
CA SER A 204 16.40 -9.75 9.90
C SER A 204 15.37 -10.62 9.20
N VAL A 205 15.24 -11.89 9.64
CA VAL A 205 14.27 -12.86 9.12
C VAL A 205 12.81 -12.48 9.37
N LEU A 206 12.53 -11.62 10.36
CA LEU A 206 11.18 -11.13 10.68
C LEU A 206 10.64 -10.13 9.65
N GLY A 207 11.50 -9.61 8.78
CA GLY A 207 11.09 -8.68 7.73
C GLY A 207 10.00 -9.27 6.81
N GLY A 208 9.07 -8.42 6.40
CA GLY A 208 7.91 -8.78 5.58
C GLY A 208 6.66 -8.04 6.05
N VAL A 209 5.55 -8.32 5.38
CA VAL A 209 4.22 -7.79 5.69
C VAL A 209 3.31 -8.94 6.10
N VAL A 210 2.56 -8.78 7.18
CA VAL A 210 1.53 -9.73 7.61
C VAL A 210 0.18 -9.04 7.53
N VAL A 211 -0.82 -9.71 6.95
CA VAL A 211 -2.20 -9.21 6.88
C VAL A 211 -3.20 -10.30 7.25
N ASP A 212 -4.32 -9.89 7.83
CA ASP A 212 -5.46 -10.77 7.99
C ASP A 212 -6.07 -11.12 6.63
N HIS A 213 -6.36 -12.39 6.40
CA HIS A 213 -6.96 -12.83 5.15
C HIS A 213 -8.29 -12.12 4.88
N ARG A 214 -9.04 -11.77 5.92
CA ARG A 214 -10.35 -11.13 5.81
C ARG A 214 -10.31 -9.69 5.31
N THR A 215 -9.12 -9.08 5.22
CA THR A 215 -8.97 -7.71 4.69
C THR A 215 -8.49 -7.64 3.25
N LEU A 216 -8.25 -8.80 2.62
CA LEU A 216 -8.03 -8.85 1.17
C LEU A 216 -9.28 -8.39 0.40
N PRO A 217 -9.13 -7.99 -0.88
CA PRO A 217 -10.26 -7.60 -1.74
C PRO A 217 -11.41 -8.62 -1.71
N GLY A 218 -12.63 -8.14 -1.49
CA GLY A 218 -13.83 -8.98 -1.37
C GLY A 218 -13.92 -9.79 -0.07
N GLY A 219 -13.11 -9.43 0.94
CA GLY A 219 -13.15 -10.00 2.28
C GLY A 219 -14.45 -9.73 3.04
N PRO A 220 -14.69 -10.43 4.16
CA PRO A 220 -15.95 -10.31 4.91
C PRO A 220 -15.99 -9.11 5.88
N ILE A 221 -14.89 -8.39 6.09
CA ILE A 221 -14.83 -7.25 7.03
C ILE A 221 -15.25 -5.96 6.29
N PRO A 222 -16.45 -5.41 6.55
CA PRO A 222 -16.93 -4.24 5.82
C PRO A 222 -16.06 -3.03 6.10
N GLY A 223 -15.65 -2.32 5.04
CA GLY A 223 -14.82 -1.12 5.16
C GLY A 223 -13.33 -1.42 5.29
N PHE A 224 -12.93 -2.70 5.28
CA PHE A 224 -11.54 -3.17 5.23
C PHE A 224 -11.36 -4.28 4.19
N ASP A 225 -12.28 -4.36 3.23
CA ASP A 225 -12.41 -5.43 2.24
C ASP A 225 -11.96 -5.01 0.84
N LEU A 226 -11.16 -3.94 0.72
CA LEU A 226 -10.59 -3.47 -0.55
C LEU A 226 -9.09 -3.75 -0.66
N GLY A 227 -8.46 -4.36 0.35
CA GLY A 227 -7.04 -4.70 0.32
C GLY A 227 -6.10 -3.56 0.72
N HIS A 228 -6.61 -2.49 1.34
CA HIS A 228 -5.76 -1.37 1.73
C HIS A 228 -5.02 -1.58 3.06
N THR A 229 -5.39 -2.59 3.87
CA THR A 229 -4.51 -3.07 4.94
C THR A 229 -3.12 -3.44 4.39
N ALA A 230 -3.04 -4.27 3.34
CA ALA A 230 -1.75 -4.60 2.74
C ALA A 230 -1.04 -3.39 2.12
N THR A 231 -1.80 -2.39 1.66
CA THR A 231 -1.23 -1.14 1.13
C THR A 231 -0.52 -0.35 2.23
N HIS A 232 -1.19 -0.20 3.39
CA HIS A 232 -0.70 0.45 4.60
C HIS A 232 0.55 -0.24 5.15
N GLU A 233 0.47 -1.55 5.39
CA GLU A 233 1.59 -2.33 5.95
C GLU A 233 2.82 -2.33 5.03
N LEU A 234 2.61 -2.35 3.71
CA LEU A 234 3.70 -2.23 2.75
C LEU A 234 4.36 -0.85 2.80
N GLY A 235 3.62 0.19 3.19
CA GLY A 235 4.16 1.52 3.43
C GLY A 235 5.17 1.50 4.57
N HIS A 236 4.85 0.83 5.67
CA HIS A 236 5.80 0.58 6.77
C HIS A 236 7.01 -0.25 6.31
N TRP A 237 6.81 -1.31 5.52
CA TRP A 237 7.93 -2.11 4.98
C TRP A 237 8.88 -1.31 4.08
N LEU A 238 8.35 -0.27 3.42
CA LEU A 238 9.08 0.74 2.64
C LEU A 238 9.53 1.95 3.47
N GLY A 239 9.25 1.98 4.77
CA GLY A 239 9.79 2.94 5.71
C GLY A 239 8.95 4.19 5.97
N LEU A 240 7.66 4.18 5.64
CA LEU A 240 6.71 5.21 6.08
C LEU A 240 6.28 4.96 7.52
N PHE A 241 6.09 6.05 8.27
CA PHE A 241 5.40 6.02 9.56
C PHE A 241 3.93 6.35 9.34
N HIS A 242 3.11 6.14 10.39
CA HIS A 242 1.78 6.71 10.41
C HIS A 242 1.82 8.23 10.28
N THR A 243 0.83 8.83 9.63
CA THR A 243 0.76 10.30 9.46
C THR A 243 0.63 11.07 10.78
N PHE A 244 0.09 10.42 11.82
CA PHE A 244 -0.03 10.96 13.18
C PHE A 244 1.19 10.63 14.08
N HIS A 245 2.31 10.18 13.51
CA HIS A 245 3.48 9.80 14.30
C HIS A 245 4.02 11.01 15.09
N PRO A 246 4.34 10.89 16.38
CA PRO A 246 4.80 12.01 17.21
C PRO A 246 6.25 12.47 16.96
N GLY A 247 6.89 12.04 15.86
CA GLY A 247 8.35 12.18 15.66
C GLY A 247 9.21 11.61 16.82
N GLU A 248 10.35 12.26 17.10
CA GLU A 248 11.23 11.94 18.24
C GLU A 248 10.74 12.49 19.60
N ALA A 249 9.54 13.09 19.68
CA ALA A 249 9.07 13.79 20.88
C ALA A 249 8.87 12.83 22.08
N PRO A 250 9.56 13.03 23.22
CA PRO A 250 9.33 12.20 24.40
C PRO A 250 7.97 12.52 25.05
N GLY A 251 7.08 11.53 25.11
CA GLY A 251 5.88 11.56 25.96
C GLY A 251 4.59 12.12 25.34
N GLY A 252 4.51 12.33 24.02
CA GLY A 252 3.29 12.81 23.36
C GLY A 252 2.50 11.71 22.63
N PRO A 253 1.17 11.61 22.79
CA PRO A 253 0.32 10.76 21.94
C PRO A 253 -0.01 11.39 20.57
N SER A 254 0.45 12.63 20.32
CA SER A 254 -0.04 13.47 19.24
C SER A 254 1.04 13.76 18.19
N GLY A 255 0.69 13.63 16.92
CA GLY A 255 1.51 14.09 15.80
C GLY A 255 1.59 15.62 15.66
N CYS A 256 0.83 16.38 16.47
CA CYS A 256 0.86 17.84 16.47
C CYS A 256 2.15 18.45 17.02
N ASP A 257 2.79 17.77 17.98
CA ASP A 257 3.88 18.31 18.79
C ASP A 257 5.19 17.54 18.51
N GLY A 258 5.68 17.57 17.27
CA GLY A 258 6.90 16.87 16.90
C GLY A 258 7.33 17.02 15.45
N GLU A 259 8.25 16.16 15.02
CA GLU A 259 8.74 16.07 13.62
C GLU A 259 7.77 15.30 12.70
N GLY A 260 6.63 14.86 13.24
CA GLY A 260 5.61 14.11 12.52
C GLY A 260 6.09 12.72 12.08
N ASP A 261 5.63 12.32 10.90
CA ASP A 261 6.04 11.10 10.19
C ASP A 261 7.35 11.27 9.40
N PHE A 262 8.06 12.39 9.63
CA PHE A 262 9.28 12.79 8.92
C PHE A 262 9.08 12.91 7.41
N VAL A 263 7.88 13.29 6.99
CA VAL A 263 7.56 13.69 5.63
C VAL A 263 7.00 15.11 5.67
N ALA A 264 7.56 16.01 4.85
CA ALA A 264 7.26 17.44 4.99
C ALA A 264 5.92 17.87 4.36
N ASP A 265 5.37 17.07 3.44
CA ASP A 265 4.12 17.35 2.73
C ASP A 265 2.92 16.55 3.26
N THR A 266 3.08 15.88 4.39
CA THR A 266 2.01 15.27 5.20
C THR A 266 1.66 16.24 6.34
N PRO A 267 0.45 16.82 6.37
CA PRO A 267 0.03 17.67 7.46
C PRO A 267 0.09 16.94 8.81
N ALA A 268 0.64 17.61 9.82
CA ALA A 268 0.65 17.11 11.19
C ALA A 268 -0.78 16.99 11.73
N HIS A 269 -1.08 15.88 12.39
CA HIS A 269 -2.40 15.62 12.97
C HIS A 269 -2.31 14.69 14.19
N ASP A 270 -3.34 14.69 15.04
CA ASP A 270 -3.47 13.75 16.16
C ASP A 270 -4.15 12.44 15.70
N LEU A 271 -3.93 11.36 16.46
CA LEU A 271 -4.56 10.05 16.30
C LEU A 271 -6.08 10.07 16.59
N PHE A 272 -6.60 11.20 17.07
CA PHE A 272 -8.03 11.40 17.34
C PHE A 272 -8.46 12.82 16.93
N SER A 273 -9.00 12.95 15.72
CA SER A 273 -9.91 14.06 15.44
C SER A 273 -11.14 13.87 16.34
N ASP A 274 -11.36 14.80 17.28
CA ASP A 274 -12.46 14.77 18.25
C ASP A 274 -13.81 14.45 17.54
N PRO A 275 -14.56 13.40 17.94
CA PRO A 275 -15.84 13.01 17.31
C PRO A 275 -16.97 14.05 17.41
N GLY A 276 -16.70 15.26 17.90
CA GLY A 276 -17.65 16.38 17.98
C GLY A 276 -17.71 17.31 16.77
N THR A 277 -16.77 17.27 15.81
CA THR A 277 -16.64 18.31 14.76
C THR A 277 -16.68 17.83 13.32
N VAL A 278 -16.75 16.52 13.08
CA VAL A 278 -16.51 15.97 11.74
C VAL A 278 -17.76 15.32 11.14
N THR A 279 -18.10 15.71 9.90
CA THR A 279 -19.28 15.22 9.18
C THR A 279 -18.87 14.29 8.03
N GLY A 280 -19.27 13.02 8.09
CA GLY A 280 -19.18 12.10 6.95
C GLY A 280 -18.51 10.76 7.27
N PRO A 281 -18.52 9.80 6.34
CA PRO A 281 -18.03 8.44 6.57
C PRO A 281 -16.50 8.36 6.65
N CYS A 282 -15.77 9.39 6.23
CA CYS A 282 -14.31 9.43 6.17
C CYS A 282 -13.66 10.46 7.11
N GLY A 283 -14.46 11.29 7.79
CA GLY A 283 -13.93 12.33 8.64
C GLY A 283 -13.63 13.64 7.90
N GLU A 284 -14.46 14.00 6.92
CA GLU A 284 -14.27 15.21 6.12
C GLU A 284 -14.26 16.50 6.97
N GLY A 285 -13.18 17.28 6.82
CA GLY A 285 -13.01 18.56 7.53
C GLY A 285 -12.27 18.45 8.86
N SER A 286 -11.76 17.27 9.24
CA SER A 286 -10.88 17.12 10.40
C SER A 286 -9.64 18.01 10.29
N ASP A 287 -9.37 18.77 11.34
CA ASP A 287 -8.20 19.63 11.51
C ASP A 287 -7.86 19.67 13.00
N SER A 288 -6.96 18.78 13.40
CA SER A 288 -6.68 18.46 14.81
C SER A 288 -5.51 19.25 15.38
N CYS A 289 -4.65 19.82 14.52
CA CYS A 289 -3.49 20.60 14.94
C CYS A 289 -3.64 22.08 14.56
N SER A 290 -2.94 22.95 15.28
CA SER A 290 -2.83 24.37 14.87
C SER A 290 -1.85 24.60 13.71
N ALA A 291 -1.07 23.57 13.35
CA ALA A 291 -0.17 23.60 12.21
C ALA A 291 -0.96 23.72 10.89
N ALA A 292 -0.31 24.16 9.82
CA ALA A 292 -1.00 24.36 8.55
C ALA A 292 -1.33 23.03 7.86
N GLY A 293 -2.57 22.88 7.42
CA GLY A 293 -3.07 21.74 6.65
C GLY A 293 -4.13 20.96 7.41
N VAL A 294 -5.11 20.41 6.70
CA VAL A 294 -6.14 19.55 7.30
C VAL A 294 -5.60 18.14 7.56
N ASP A 295 -6.21 17.41 8.48
CA ASP A 295 -5.84 16.02 8.77
C ASP A 295 -5.84 15.20 7.46
N PRO A 296 -4.77 14.44 7.17
CA PRO A 296 -4.64 13.63 5.95
C PRO A 296 -5.50 12.35 6.02
N ILE A 297 -6.82 12.49 6.14
CA ILE A 297 -7.81 11.40 6.35
C ILE A 297 -7.89 10.39 5.19
N TYR A 298 -7.40 10.77 4.01
CA TYR A 298 -7.40 9.95 2.81
C TYR A 298 -6.04 9.28 2.53
N ASN A 299 -5.03 9.56 3.36
CA ASN A 299 -3.70 9.01 3.19
C ASN A 299 -3.66 7.53 3.59
N PHE A 300 -3.00 6.69 2.79
CA PHE A 300 -2.89 5.26 3.08
C PHE A 300 -2.18 4.94 4.41
N MET A 301 -1.41 5.88 4.98
CA MET A 301 -0.71 5.72 6.27
C MET A 301 -1.49 6.29 7.47
N ASN A 302 -2.73 6.72 7.27
CA ASN A 302 -3.66 7.05 8.36
C ASN A 302 -4.46 5.79 8.77
N TYR A 303 -5.28 5.86 9.80
CA TYR A 303 -6.27 4.82 10.15
C TYR A 303 -7.66 5.26 9.70
N SER A 304 -7.96 5.00 8.44
CA SER A 304 -9.27 5.25 7.83
C SER A 304 -9.89 3.94 7.31
N TYR A 305 -11.14 4.02 6.85
CA TYR A 305 -11.73 2.91 6.11
C TYR A 305 -11.11 2.79 4.73
N ASP A 306 -11.06 1.58 4.19
CA ASP A 306 -10.51 1.28 2.88
C ASP A 306 -11.10 2.18 1.78
N GLN A 307 -12.41 2.43 1.83
CA GLN A 307 -13.13 3.26 0.86
C GLN A 307 -12.74 4.75 0.89
N CYS A 308 -12.08 5.20 1.96
CA CYS A 308 -11.64 6.57 2.14
C CYS A 308 -10.20 6.76 1.63
N TYR A 309 -9.37 5.71 1.64
CA TYR A 309 -8.00 5.88 1.18
C TYR A 309 -7.91 6.21 -0.31
N SER A 310 -7.01 7.13 -0.65
CA SER A 310 -6.80 7.52 -2.03
C SER A 310 -5.39 7.99 -2.36
N GLU A 311 -4.47 8.15 -1.40
CA GLU A 311 -3.18 8.78 -1.71
C GLU A 311 -1.97 8.37 -0.87
N PHE A 312 -0.81 8.42 -1.54
CA PHE A 312 0.48 8.75 -0.95
C PHE A 312 0.93 10.11 -1.47
N THR A 313 1.62 10.89 -0.63
CA THR A 313 2.18 12.19 -1.01
C THR A 313 3.47 12.06 -1.82
N ALA A 314 3.95 13.17 -2.40
CA ALA A 314 5.22 13.21 -3.11
C ALA A 314 6.41 12.96 -2.18
N GLY A 315 6.35 13.48 -0.95
CA GLY A 315 7.33 13.26 0.10
C GLY A 315 7.34 11.82 0.59
N GLN A 316 6.17 11.18 0.76
CA GLN A 316 6.08 9.75 1.10
C GLN A 316 6.69 8.89 -0.01
N ALA A 317 6.39 9.17 -1.28
CA ALA A 317 7.03 8.48 -2.41
C ALA A 317 8.56 8.61 -2.38
N ALA A 318 9.09 9.83 -2.20
CA ALA A 318 10.54 10.05 -2.11
C ALA A 318 11.18 9.32 -0.92
N ARG A 319 10.52 9.33 0.23
CA ARG A 319 10.96 8.60 1.43
C ARG A 319 11.04 7.10 1.17
N MET A 320 9.98 6.50 0.64
CA MET A 320 9.95 5.06 0.33
C MET A 320 11.09 4.64 -0.60
N GLN A 321 11.36 5.44 -1.64
CA GLN A 321 12.46 5.20 -2.58
C GLN A 321 13.81 5.20 -1.85
N SER A 322 14.06 6.21 -1.01
CA SER A 322 15.32 6.33 -0.28
C SER A 322 15.53 5.19 0.70
N GLN A 323 14.50 4.85 1.49
CA GLN A 323 14.54 3.76 2.45
C GLN A 323 14.79 2.41 1.78
N PHE A 324 14.11 2.14 0.67
CA PHE A 324 14.33 0.94 -0.12
C PHE A 324 15.77 0.87 -0.67
N LEU A 325 16.28 1.97 -1.23
CA LEU A 325 17.64 2.01 -1.78
C LEU A 325 18.71 1.83 -0.71
N HIS A 326 18.50 2.39 0.48
CA HIS A 326 19.45 2.31 1.58
C HIS A 326 19.50 0.90 2.19
N TRP A 327 18.34 0.35 2.56
CA TRP A 327 18.29 -0.88 3.35
C TRP A 327 18.22 -2.15 2.51
N ARG A 328 17.56 -2.10 1.34
CA ARG A 328 17.18 -3.27 0.56
C ARG A 328 17.97 -3.41 -0.74
N ASP A 329 18.28 -2.31 -1.42
CA ASP A 329 19.08 -2.28 -2.66
C ASP A 329 20.59 -2.08 -2.38
N LYS A 330 21.22 -3.07 -1.71
CA LYS A 330 22.63 -3.02 -1.29
C LYS A 330 23.64 -2.82 -2.45
N ALA A 331 23.24 -3.00 -3.71
CA ALA A 331 24.12 -2.84 -4.87
C ALA A 331 24.54 -1.38 -5.13
N LYS A 332 23.77 -0.39 -4.64
CA LYS A 332 24.09 1.04 -4.75
C LYS A 332 24.82 1.62 -3.53
N TYR A 333 24.51 1.18 -2.30
CA TYR A 333 25.07 1.79 -1.09
C TYR A 333 26.46 1.27 -0.68
N ALA A 334 26.94 0.17 -1.26
CA ALA A 334 28.33 -0.27 -1.09
C ALA A 334 29.36 0.57 -1.91
N ARG A 335 28.90 1.59 -2.65
CA ARG A 335 29.75 2.43 -3.54
C ARG A 335 29.70 3.94 -3.22
N ALA A 336 29.00 4.34 -2.16
CA ALA A 336 29.02 5.70 -1.62
C ALA A 336 29.80 5.71 -0.30
#